data_AF-A0A6B1EBF0-F1
#
_entry.id   AF-A0A6B1EBF0-F1
#
_cell.length_a   1.000
_cell.length_b   1.000
_cell.length_c   1.000
_cell.angle_alpha   90.00
_cell.angle_beta   90.00
_cell.angle_gamma   90.00
#
_symmetry.space_group_name_H-M   'P 1'
#
loop_
_entity.id
_entity.type
_entity.pdbx_description
1 polymer ?
#
loop_
_entity_poly.entity_id
_entity_poly.type
_entity_poly.pdbx_seq_one_letter_code
_entity_poly.pdbx_strand_id
1 'polypeptide(L)'
;MDLVKAYVRQELLGPLQGAGRWVSMGLAGSLALVVGVILLMLSLLRALQTETGTVFAGSLSWIPYLIVVAALGGVIALLVRQVGKRGLG
;
A
#
# COMPACT_ATOMS: atom_id res chain seq x y z
N MET A 1 -29.77 -24.46 -19.57
CA MET A 1 -28.73 -23.98 -18.64
C MET A 1 -28.04 -22.70 -19.13
N ASP A 2 -28.15 -22.36 -20.42
CA ASP A 2 -27.54 -21.15 -21.00
C ASP A 2 -28.21 -19.82 -20.60
N LEU A 3 -29.52 -19.83 -20.30
CA LEU A 3 -30.25 -18.62 -19.88
C LEU A 3 -29.74 -18.07 -18.54
N VAL A 4 -29.42 -18.93 -17.58
CA VAL A 4 -28.85 -18.52 -16.28
C VAL A 4 -27.47 -17.91 -16.46
N LYS A 5 -26.65 -18.50 -17.36
CA LYS A 5 -25.30 -18.03 -17.66
C LYS A 5 -25.32 -16.68 -18.38
N ALA A 6 -26.27 -16.49 -19.30
CA ALA A 6 -26.49 -15.23 -20.00
C ALA A 6 -27.00 -14.12 -19.06
N TYR A 7 -27.90 -14.44 -18.15
CA TYR A 7 -28.46 -13.51 -17.17
C TYR A 7 -27.40 -13.02 -16.17
N VAL A 8 -26.62 -13.95 -15.59
CA VAL A 8 -25.48 -13.60 -14.71
C VAL A 8 -24.46 -12.73 -15.46
N ARG A 9 -24.24 -12.98 -16.75
CA ARG A 9 -23.38 -12.10 -17.57
C ARG A 9 -24.01 -10.73 -17.78
N GLN A 10 -25.31 -10.62 -17.99
CA GLN A 10 -25.99 -9.34 -18.21
C GLN A 10 -26.05 -8.50 -16.92
N GLU A 11 -26.39 -9.12 -15.80
CA GLU A 11 -26.44 -8.50 -14.48
C GLU A 11 -25.05 -8.03 -14.02
N LEU A 12 -23.98 -8.73 -14.40
CA LEU A 12 -22.61 -8.38 -14.01
C LEU A 12 -21.90 -7.48 -15.03
N LEU A 13 -22.09 -7.68 -16.33
CA LEU A 13 -21.40 -6.90 -17.38
C LEU A 13 -21.93 -5.47 -17.49
N GLY A 14 -23.21 -5.23 -17.22
CA GLY A 14 -23.80 -3.89 -17.17
C GLY A 14 -23.09 -2.95 -16.17
N PRO A 15 -22.93 -3.36 -14.89
CA PRO A 15 -22.19 -2.56 -13.91
C PRO A 15 -20.66 -2.60 -14.08
N LEU A 16 -20.07 -3.68 -14.60
CA LEU A 16 -18.62 -3.81 -14.81
C LEU A 16 -18.05 -2.80 -15.83
N GLN A 17 -18.78 -2.48 -16.89
CA GLN A 17 -18.33 -1.47 -17.87
C GLN A 17 -18.24 -0.06 -17.26
N GLY A 18 -19.14 0.29 -16.33
CA GLY A 18 -19.09 1.56 -15.60
C GLY A 18 -18.05 1.57 -14.46
N ALA A 19 -17.87 0.43 -13.78
CA ALA A 19 -16.91 0.28 -12.69
C ALA A 19 -15.44 0.20 -13.16
N GLY A 20 -15.20 -0.22 -14.40
CA GLY A 20 -13.84 -0.44 -14.93
C GLY A 20 -12.90 0.76 -14.79
N ARG A 21 -13.41 2.00 -14.97
CA ARG A 21 -12.59 3.22 -14.82
C ARG A 21 -12.24 3.53 -13.36
N TRP A 22 -13.15 3.30 -12.43
CA TRP A 22 -12.90 3.50 -11.00
C TRP A 22 -11.94 2.44 -10.45
N VAL A 23 -12.13 1.19 -10.89
CA VAL A 23 -11.24 0.07 -10.52
C VAL A 23 -9.84 0.29 -11.06
N SER A 24 -9.68 0.73 -12.31
CA SER A 24 -8.35 1.00 -12.88
C SER A 24 -7.66 2.18 -12.20
N MET A 25 -8.39 3.25 -11.86
CA MET A 25 -7.86 4.36 -11.06
C MET A 25 -7.46 3.91 -9.64
N GLY A 26 -8.25 3.04 -9.00
CA GLY A 26 -7.92 2.46 -7.71
C GLY A 26 -6.67 1.57 -7.77
N LEU A 27 -6.52 0.77 -8.83
CA LEU A 27 -5.35 -0.06 -9.05
C LEU A 27 -4.09 0.79 -9.30
N ALA A 28 -4.18 1.80 -10.17
CA ALA A 28 -3.08 2.71 -10.45
C ALA A 28 -2.63 3.47 -9.20
N GLY A 29 -3.59 3.97 -8.41
CA GLY A 29 -3.31 4.61 -7.13
C GLY A 29 -2.66 3.66 -6.11
N SER A 30 -3.13 2.40 -6.05
CA SER A 30 -2.55 1.39 -5.15
C SER A 30 -1.11 1.06 -5.53
N LEU A 31 -0.82 0.91 -6.82
CA LEU A 31 0.54 0.69 -7.32
C LEU A 31 1.45 1.88 -7.01
N ALA A 32 0.99 3.10 -7.27
CA ALA A 32 1.74 4.32 -6.95
C ALA A 32 2.03 4.42 -5.45
N LEU A 33 1.07 4.08 -4.59
CA LEU A 33 1.26 4.05 -3.14
C LEU A 33 2.28 2.99 -2.71
N VAL A 34 2.21 1.76 -3.24
CA VAL A 34 3.17 0.70 -2.92
C VAL A 34 4.58 1.14 -3.30
N VAL A 35 4.77 1.66 -4.52
CA VAL A 35 6.08 2.15 -4.98
C VAL A 35 6.56 3.30 -4.09
N GLY A 36 5.70 4.27 -3.79
CA GLY A 36 6.04 5.41 -2.94
C GLY A 36 6.48 4.98 -1.54
N VAL A 37 5.74 4.06 -0.90
CA VAL A 37 6.09 3.57 0.45
C VAL A 37 7.43 2.82 0.43
N ILE A 38 7.69 1.98 -0.59
CA ILE A 38 8.97 1.29 -0.72
C ILE A 38 10.12 2.30 -0.84
N LEU A 39 9.99 3.29 -1.72
CA LEU A 39 11.01 4.32 -1.91
C LEU A 39 11.25 5.15 -0.65
N LEU A 40 10.20 5.50 0.10
CA LEU A 40 10.33 6.19 1.38
C LEU A 40 11.06 5.34 2.42
N MET A 41 10.73 4.06 2.54
CA MET A 41 11.42 3.15 3.49
C MET A 41 12.89 2.96 3.12
N LEU A 42 13.20 2.82 1.82
CA LEU A 42 14.58 2.75 1.35
C LEU A 42 15.36 4.04 1.61
N SER A 43 14.74 5.20 1.37
CA SER A 43 15.35 6.50 1.66
C SER A 43 15.63 6.66 3.16
N LEU A 44 14.68 6.29 4.02
CA LEU A 44 14.85 6.31 5.47
C LEU A 44 16.00 5.39 5.92
N LEU A 45 16.02 4.15 5.44
CA LEU A 45 17.10 3.22 5.77
C LEU A 45 18.45 3.79 5.33
N ARG A 46 18.52 4.33 4.11
CA ARG A 46 19.73 4.92 3.57
C ARG A 46 20.19 6.13 4.37
N ALA A 47 19.28 7.02 4.77
CA ALA A 47 19.58 8.15 5.63
C ALA A 47 20.13 7.69 6.98
N LEU A 48 19.51 6.69 7.62
CA LEU A 48 19.99 6.11 8.87
C LEU A 48 21.35 5.40 8.72
N GLN A 49 21.68 4.88 7.55
CA GLN A 49 23.00 4.27 7.32
C GLN A 49 24.06 5.31 6.93
N THR A 50 23.66 6.42 6.30
CA THR A 50 24.58 7.43 5.76
C THR A 50 24.91 8.50 6.80
N GLU A 51 23.90 9.05 7.47
CA GLU A 51 24.07 10.14 8.44
C GLU A 51 24.64 9.64 9.77
N THR A 52 24.26 8.44 10.19
CA THR A 52 24.75 7.84 11.45
C THR A 52 26.05 7.04 11.28
N GLY A 53 26.56 6.89 10.05
CA GLY A 53 27.89 6.36 9.74
C GLY A 53 28.25 5.08 10.49
N THR A 54 29.16 5.17 11.46
CA THR A 54 29.68 4.05 12.26
C THR A 54 28.93 3.81 13.57
N VAL A 55 27.97 4.66 13.95
CA VAL A 55 27.23 4.56 15.22
C VAL A 55 26.45 3.26 15.32
N PHE A 56 25.93 2.77 14.19
CA PHE A 56 25.24 1.48 14.10
C PHE A 56 26.12 0.35 13.54
N ALA A 57 27.44 0.55 13.44
CA ALA A 57 28.33 -0.50 12.94
C ALA A 57 28.56 -1.62 13.98
N GLY A 58 28.85 -2.83 13.51
CA GLY A 58 29.09 -3.99 14.38
C GLY A 58 27.81 -4.60 14.96
N SER A 59 27.73 -4.74 16.28
CA SER A 59 26.62 -5.42 16.98
C SER A 59 25.29 -4.66 16.95
N LEU A 60 25.29 -3.39 16.55
CA LEU A 60 24.10 -2.51 16.50
C LEU A 60 23.51 -2.40 15.07
N SER A 61 24.04 -3.14 14.10
CA SER A 61 23.65 -3.08 12.68
C SER A 61 22.19 -3.46 12.42
N TRP A 62 21.51 -4.12 13.35
CA TRP A 62 20.08 -4.48 13.26
C TRP A 62 19.15 -3.30 13.60
N ILE A 63 19.62 -2.28 14.31
CA ILE A 63 18.77 -1.17 14.79
C ILE A 63 18.14 -0.38 13.63
N PRO A 64 18.89 0.03 12.58
CA PRO A 64 18.31 0.76 11.45
C PRO A 64 17.15 -0.01 10.79
N TYR A 65 17.26 -1.34 10.71
CA TYR A 65 16.20 -2.18 10.14
C TYR A 65 14.95 -2.22 11.04
N LEU A 66 15.11 -2.30 12.36
CA LEU A 66 13.97 -2.23 13.28
C LEU A 66 13.26 -0.88 13.22
N ILE A 67 14.00 0.24 13.09
CA ILE A 67 13.40 1.56 12.94
C ILE A 67 12.54 1.62 11.67
N VAL A 68 13.05 1.08 10.56
CA VAL A 68 12.31 1.04 9.29
C VAL A 68 11.06 0.16 9.41
N VAL A 69 11.15 -1.00 10.08
CA VAL A 69 9.99 -1.85 10.35
C VAL A 69 8.95 -1.14 11.21
N ALA A 70 9.37 -0.45 12.27
CA ALA A 70 8.48 0.33 13.11
C ALA A 70 7.82 1.48 12.34
N ALA A 71 8.58 2.17 11.49
CA ALA A 71 8.07 3.22 10.61
C ALA A 71 7.01 2.68 9.62
N LEU A 72 7.27 1.52 9.00
CA LEU A 72 6.32 0.85 8.13
C LEU A 72 5.04 0.47 8.88
N GLY A 73 5.16 -0.06 10.10
CA GLY A 73 4.02 -0.34 10.98
C GLY A 73 3.20 0.92 11.28
N GLY A 74 3.87 2.06 11.50
CA GLY A 74 3.23 3.37 11.66
C GLY A 74 2.45 3.80 10.41
N VAL A 75 3.03 3.66 9.22
CA VAL A 75 2.35 3.96 7.95
C VAL A 75 1.12 3.09 7.78
N ILE A 76 1.21 1.78 8.03
CA ILE A 76 0.07 0.85 7.96
C ILE A 76 -1.03 1.28 8.94
N ALA A 77 -0.68 1.59 10.19
CA ALA A 77 -1.64 2.05 11.18
C ALA A 77 -2.37 3.34 10.73
N LEU A 78 -1.65 4.28 10.11
CA LEU A 78 -2.25 5.50 9.55
C LEU A 78 -3.21 5.19 8.39
N LEU A 79 -2.82 4.30 7.48
CA LEU A 79 -3.66 3.89 6.35
C LEU A 79 -4.94 3.20 6.82
N VAL A 80 -4.84 2.27 7.77
CA VAL A 80 -6.00 1.60 8.39
C VAL A 80 -6.94 2.61 9.04
N ARG A 81 -6.39 3.59 9.78
CA ARG A 81 -7.20 4.66 10.39
C ARG A 81 -7.90 5.53 9.35
N GLN A 82 -7.28 5.79 8.20
CA GLN A 82 -7.91 6.57 7.13
C GLN A 82 -9.06 5.84 6.44
N VAL A 83 -8.97 4.51 6.30
CA VAL A 83 -10.07 3.70 5.76
C VAL A 83 -11.28 3.74 6.69
N GLY A 84 -11.06 3.56 8.00
CA GLY A 84 -12.16 3.57 8.99
C GLY A 84 -12.90 4.92 9.09
N LYS A 85 -12.21 6.04 8.88
CA LYS A 85 -12.84 7.38 8.88
C LYS A 85 -13.73 7.66 7.67
N ARG A 86 -13.48 7.00 6.53
CA ARG A 86 -14.20 7.23 5.27
C ARG A 86 -15.49 6.40 5.12
N GLY A 87 -15.66 5.34 5.91
CA GLY A 87 -16.85 4.48 5.89
C GLY A 87 -17.98 4.90 6.84
N LEU A 88 -17.78 5.93 7.67
CA LEU A 88 -18.73 6.41 8.69
C LEU A 88 -19.19 7.87 8.45
N GLY A 89 -18.90 8.43 7.27
CA GLY A 89 -19.30 9.78 6.86
C GLY A 89 -20.32 9.75 5.73
#